data_AF-D0EZD5-F1
#
_entry.id   AF-D0EZD5-F1
#
_cell.length_a   1.000
_cell.length_b   1.000
_cell.length_c   1.000
_cell.angle_alpha   90.00
_cell.angle_beta   90.00
_cell.angle_gamma   90.00
#
_symmetry.space_group_name_H-M   'P 1'
#
loop_
_entity.id
_entity.type
_entity.pdbx_description
1 polymer ?
#
loop_
_entity_poly.entity_id
_entity_poly.type
_entity_poly.pdbx_seq_one_letter_code
_entity_poly.pdbx_strand_id
1 'polypeptide(L)'
;ADSTYMPVSAKASMLSARVVTTKGGETEWADMRAALDALDPEARSRVADLSAHHSIAYSQAQAGFESDLGYGMDEAAQLRPLVKVHPET
;
A
#
# COMPACT_ATOMS: atom_id res chain seq x y z
N ALA A 1 0.21 2.02 0.65
CA ALA A 1 1.56 1.94 1.22
C ALA A 1 2.58 1.97 0.10
N ASP A 2 3.65 2.73 0.29
CA ASP A 2 4.56 3.09 -0.79
C ASP A 2 5.43 1.92 -1.26
N SER A 3 5.66 1.86 -2.57
CA SER A 3 6.52 0.88 -3.24
C SER A 3 6.19 -0.59 -2.92
N THR A 4 4.96 -0.90 -2.54
CA THR A 4 4.56 -2.31 -2.30
C THR A 4 4.58 -3.16 -3.57
N TYR A 5 4.58 -2.55 -4.76
CA TYR A 5 4.73 -3.22 -6.04
C TYR A 5 6.19 -3.54 -6.42
N MET A 6 7.19 -3.03 -5.67
CA MET A 6 8.60 -3.37 -5.87
C MET A 6 8.99 -4.60 -5.03
N PRO A 7 10.07 -5.35 -5.33
CA PRO A 7 10.52 -6.46 -4.50
C PRO A 7 10.76 -6.06 -3.04
N VAL A 8 11.45 -4.93 -2.83
CA VAL A 8 11.65 -4.33 -1.50
C VAL A 8 10.76 -3.10 -1.36
N SER A 9 9.83 -3.13 -0.40
CA SER A 9 8.95 -1.99 -0.13
C SER A 9 9.64 -0.90 0.68
N ALA A 10 9.14 0.33 0.59
CA ALA A 10 9.66 1.45 1.37
C ALA A 10 9.52 1.20 2.88
N LYS A 11 10.55 1.56 3.67
CA LYS A 11 10.50 1.53 5.14
C LYS A 11 9.76 2.74 5.69
N ALA A 12 10.04 3.92 5.13
CA ALA A 12 9.47 5.19 5.53
C ALA A 12 9.41 6.13 4.32
N SER A 13 8.50 7.09 4.39
CA SER A 13 8.32 8.14 3.40
C SER A 13 8.44 9.49 4.09
N MET A 14 9.11 10.44 3.44
CA MET A 14 9.29 11.80 3.95
C MET A 14 8.68 12.79 2.97
N LEU A 15 7.79 13.64 3.46
CA LEU A 15 7.17 14.71 2.68
C LEU A 15 7.54 16.07 3.28
N SER A 16 7.99 17.00 2.44
CA SER A 16 8.31 18.38 2.83
C SER A 16 7.45 19.34 2.03
N ALA A 17 6.56 20.07 2.70
CA ALA A 17 5.72 21.08 2.08
C ALA A 17 6.57 22.32 1.71
N ARG A 18 6.85 22.48 0.42
CA ARG A 18 7.60 23.65 -0.10
C ARG A 18 6.68 24.83 -0.41
N VAL A 19 5.50 24.52 -0.92
CA VAL A 19 4.39 25.44 -1.17
C VAL A 19 3.12 24.69 -0.78
N VAL A 20 2.22 25.36 -0.05
CA VAL A 20 0.95 24.78 0.41
C VAL A 20 -0.22 25.34 -0.39
N THR A 21 -1.26 24.52 -0.56
CA THR A 21 -2.53 24.93 -1.16
C THR A 21 -3.34 25.78 -0.19
N THR A 22 -4.18 26.68 -0.71
CA THR A 22 -5.04 27.55 0.13
C THR A 22 -6.34 26.87 0.58
N LYS A 23 -6.70 25.74 -0.04
CA LYS A 23 -7.88 24.93 0.28
C LYS A 23 -7.59 23.47 -0.05
N GLY A 24 -7.96 22.56 0.86
CA GLY A 24 -7.68 21.12 0.72
C GLY A 24 -6.19 20.80 0.72
N GLY A 25 -5.83 19.61 0.25
CA GLY A 25 -4.43 19.15 0.14
C GLY A 25 -3.94 18.39 1.38
N GLU A 26 -4.86 17.99 2.25
CA GLU A 26 -4.59 17.14 3.40
C GLU A 26 -3.98 15.81 2.96
N THR A 27 -3.00 15.33 3.72
CA THR A 27 -2.50 13.95 3.61
C THR A 27 -3.08 13.17 4.76
N GLU A 28 -3.94 12.20 4.44
CA GLU A 28 -4.58 11.35 5.44
C GLU A 28 -3.75 10.09 5.71
N TRP A 29 -3.86 9.59 6.94
CA TRP A 29 -3.18 8.38 7.40
C TRP A 29 -4.18 7.42 8.03
N ALA A 30 -3.98 6.13 7.84
CA ALA A 30 -4.79 5.09 8.46
C ALA A 30 -3.89 4.08 9.19
N ASP A 31 -4.18 3.82 10.47
CA ASP A 31 -3.44 2.83 11.27
C ASP A 31 -3.96 1.42 10.97
N MET A 32 -3.18 0.67 10.20
CA MET A 32 -3.53 -0.70 9.82
C MET A 32 -3.46 -1.70 10.98
N ARG A 33 -2.77 -1.37 12.09
CA ARG A 33 -2.76 -2.22 13.29
C ARG A 33 -4.10 -2.12 13.99
N ALA A 34 -4.57 -0.89 14.22
CA ALA A 34 -5.89 -0.65 14.80
C ALA A 34 -7.01 -1.21 13.91
N ALA A 35 -6.86 -1.12 12.58
CA ALA A 35 -7.81 -1.73 11.65
C ALA A 35 -7.86 -3.26 11.77
N LEU A 36 -6.71 -3.92 11.94
CA LEU A 36 -6.63 -5.36 12.17
C LEU A 36 -7.24 -5.76 13.52
N ASP A 37 -6.97 -4.98 14.58
CA ASP A 37 -7.50 -5.21 15.92
C ASP A 37 -9.02 -5.05 16.00
N ALA A 38 -9.59 -4.19 15.16
CA ALA A 38 -11.02 -3.94 15.08
C ALA A 38 -11.80 -5.01 14.28
N LEU A 39 -11.12 -5.94 13.60
CA LEU A 39 -11.80 -7.04 12.90
C LEU A 39 -12.47 -7.99 13.90
N ASP A 40 -13.66 -8.46 13.53
CA ASP A 40 -14.27 -9.59 14.23
C ASP A 40 -13.44 -10.87 14.09
N PRO A 41 -13.63 -11.87 14.97
CA PRO A 41 -12.83 -13.10 14.95
C PRO A 41 -12.90 -13.88 13.63
N GLU A 42 -14.05 -13.86 12.95
CA GLU A 42 -14.24 -14.57 11.68
C GLU A 42 -13.41 -13.91 10.56
N ALA A 43 -13.53 -12.58 10.43
CA ALA A 43 -12.76 -11.80 9.47
C ALA A 43 -11.26 -11.90 9.75
N ARG A 44 -10.84 -11.82 11.02
CA ARG A 44 -9.44 -11.96 11.42
C ARG A 44 -8.87 -13.34 11.06
N SER A 45 -9.63 -14.42 11.30
CA SER A 45 -9.24 -15.76 10.90
C SER A 45 -9.16 -15.90 9.38
N ARG A 46 -10.09 -15.29 8.65
CA ARG A 46 -10.13 -15.37 7.19
C ARG A 46 -8.93 -14.71 6.53
N VAL A 47 -8.42 -13.60 7.07
CA VAL A 47 -7.31 -12.85 6.45
C VAL A 47 -5.92 -13.32 6.87
N ALA A 48 -5.81 -14.14 7.93
CA ALA A 48 -4.56 -14.48 8.59
C ALA A 48 -3.48 -15.04 7.63
N ASP A 49 -3.88 -15.96 6.75
CA ASP A 49 -2.96 -16.66 5.83
C ASP A 49 -3.08 -16.18 4.38
N LEU A 50 -3.85 -15.10 4.14
CA LEU A 50 -4.02 -14.57 2.79
C LEU A 50 -2.83 -13.74 2.35
N SER A 51 -2.64 -13.72 1.03
CA SER A 51 -1.68 -12.84 0.36
C SER A 51 -2.35 -12.10 -0.79
N ALA A 52 -1.83 -10.93 -1.13
CA ALA A 52 -2.27 -10.12 -2.24
C ALA A 52 -1.13 -9.93 -3.25
N HIS A 53 -1.48 -9.84 -4.54
CA HIS A 53 -0.55 -9.42 -5.58
C HIS A 53 -0.53 -7.90 -5.66
N HIS A 54 0.65 -7.30 -5.51
CA HIS A 54 0.85 -5.87 -5.61
C HIS A 54 1.47 -5.52 -6.95
N SER A 55 0.80 -4.70 -7.74
CA SER A 55 1.24 -4.26 -9.07
C SER A 55 0.93 -2.79 -9.27
N ILE A 56 1.90 -2.02 -9.75
CA ILE A 56 1.68 -0.63 -10.12
C ILE A 56 0.76 -0.52 -11.35
N ALA A 57 0.91 -1.43 -12.32
CA ALA A 57 0.03 -1.53 -13.48
C ALA A 57 -1.44 -1.73 -13.06
N TYR A 58 -1.71 -2.59 -12.07
CA TYR A 58 -3.05 -2.76 -11.51
C TYR A 58 -3.63 -1.43 -10.98
N SER A 59 -2.88 -0.69 -10.17
CA SER A 59 -3.34 0.58 -9.59
C SER A 59 -3.52 1.69 -10.63
N GLN A 60 -2.65 1.75 -11.65
CA GLN A 60 -2.70 2.73 -12.73
C GLN A 60 -3.90 2.48 -13.65
N ALA A 61 -4.16 1.22 -13.99
CA ALA A 61 -5.35 0.83 -14.76
C ALA A 61 -6.66 1.17 -14.01
N GLN A 62 -6.73 0.94 -12.70
CA GLN A 62 -7.88 1.35 -11.88
C GLN A 62 -8.10 2.86 -11.86
N ALA A 63 -7.03 3.65 -11.98
CA ALA A 63 -7.09 5.11 -12.08
C ALA A 63 -7.33 5.62 -13.51
N GLY A 64 -7.48 4.73 -14.50
CA GLY A 64 -7.77 5.08 -15.90
C GLY A 64 -6.55 5.41 -16.75
N PHE A 65 -5.34 5.06 -16.31
CA PHE A 65 -4.11 5.26 -17.10
C PHE A 65 -3.76 4.00 -17.91
N GLU A 66 -3.29 4.21 -19.15
CA GLU A 66 -2.74 3.13 -19.99
C GLU A 66 -1.27 2.87 -19.62
N SER A 67 -0.92 1.59 -19.47
CA SER A 67 0.33 1.13 -18.85
C SER A 67 1.45 0.98 -19.88
N ASP A 68 1.90 2.08 -20.46
CA ASP A 68 2.68 1.99 -21.70
C ASP A 68 4.20 2.09 -21.52
N LEU A 69 4.74 2.38 -20.32
CA LEU A 69 6.13 2.17 -19.84
C LEU A 69 6.39 3.07 -18.60
N GLY A 70 7.05 2.54 -17.56
CA GLY A 70 7.38 3.31 -16.35
C GLY A 70 8.08 2.48 -15.27
N TYR A 71 8.63 3.15 -14.25
CA TYR A 71 9.33 2.49 -13.14
C TYR A 71 8.43 1.47 -12.44
N GLY A 72 8.85 0.21 -12.40
CA GLY A 72 8.13 -0.90 -11.78
C GLY A 72 6.97 -1.47 -12.62
N MET A 73 6.77 -1.00 -13.86
CA MET A 73 5.71 -1.50 -14.75
C MET A 73 6.05 -2.85 -15.39
N ASP A 74 7.34 -3.16 -15.51
CA ASP A 74 7.90 -4.41 -16.01
C ASP A 74 8.13 -5.45 -14.91
N GLU A 75 7.98 -5.05 -13.64
CA GLU A 75 8.09 -5.94 -12.50
C GLU A 75 6.88 -6.88 -12.40
N ALA A 76 7.15 -8.16 -12.16
CA ALA A 76 6.09 -9.11 -11.86
C ALA A 76 5.33 -8.65 -10.60
N ALA A 77 4.03 -8.92 -10.54
CA ALA A 77 3.23 -8.56 -9.38
C ALA A 77 3.76 -9.25 -8.12
N GLN A 78 4.09 -8.46 -7.10
CA GLN A 78 4.74 -8.96 -5.90
C GLN A 78 3.70 -9.57 -4.96
N LEU A 79 3.84 -10.85 -4.63
CA LEU A 79 2.97 -11.52 -3.68
C LEU A 79 3.37 -11.14 -2.25
N ARG A 80 2.42 -10.63 -1.45
CA ARG A 80 2.67 -10.15 -0.09
C ARG A 80 1.61 -10.65 0.88
N PRO A 81 1.99 -11.02 2.12
CA PRO A 81 1.02 -11.32 3.17
C PRO A 81 0.08 -10.14 3.41
N LEU A 82 -1.21 -10.45 3.55
CA LEU A 82 -2.24 -9.45 3.86
C LEU A 82 -2.11 -8.97 5.32
N VAL A 83 -1.74 -9.88 6.23
CA VAL A 83 -1.38 -9.58 7.62
C VAL A 83 0.15 -9.53 7.74
N LYS A 84 0.68 -8.47 8.35
CA LYS A 84 2.11 -8.29 8.60
C LYS A 84 2.37 -8.13 10.10
N VAL A 85 3.51 -8.63 10.55
CA VAL A 85 4.04 -8.37 11.89
C VAL A 85 5.12 -7.31 11.77
N HIS A 86 5.01 -6.25 12.56
CA HIS A 86 6.02 -5.19 12.57
C HIS A 86 7.29 -5.71 13.28
N PRO A 87 8.50 -5.49 12.74
CA PRO A 87 9.70 -6.11 13.30
C PRO A 87 10.13 -5.57 14.67
N GLU A 88 9.57 -4.43 15.11
CA GLU A 88 9.96 -3.77 16.37
C GLU A 88 8.84 -3.71 17.42
N THR A 89 7.58 -3.97 17.05
CA THR A 89 6.39 -3.85 17.93
C THR A 89 5.48 -5.04 17.75
#